data_AF-A0A3T1ARJ4-F1
#
_entry.id   AF-A0A3T1ARJ4-F1
#
_cell.length_a   1.000
_cell.length_b   1.000
_cell.length_c   1.000
_cell.angle_alpha   90.00
_cell.angle_beta   90.00
_cell.angle_gamma   90.00
#
_symmetry.space_group_name_H-M   'P 1'
#
loop_
_entity.id
_entity.type
_entity.pdbx_description
1 polymer ?
#
loop_
_entity_poly.entity_id
_entity_poly.type
_entity_poly.pdbx_seq_one_letter_code
_entity_poly.pdbx_strand_id
1 'polypeptide(L)'
;MYGFTYPPFAAMVMGPLAFLSWPVAVAAWITGNVICLVLLLHWFLPENLSRNLKIGALALLALFLFEPVRDTFSYAQVNLFLLLLVVAGLRYPRWAGVGIGLAAAIKLTPAVFIGYLLLSRQYRAAAVAAGTAVGATAIAAILAPHLSRTFWTEALWDTNRVGHTYIVSNQSLRGVVDRLEASSPWWLLSVALVVVCWAWWVRKHGAADPAAALALTGLLSCLISPISWVHHLVWLLPAFFLLLDRSIGNPKRLGVLAALYVVMCSSLPWLWWDRPIGWDVFLGVNAYVWVTLALGGLLVTSSVRAGRLPEPAFDSLSP
;
A
#
# COMPACT_ATOMS: atom_id res chain seq x y z
N MET A 1 -9.45 25.75 6.31
CA MET A 1 -9.68 24.88 5.14
C MET A 1 -8.78 23.67 5.31
N TYR A 2 -9.30 22.50 5.69
CA TYR A 2 -8.48 21.29 5.79
C TYR A 2 -7.89 21.00 4.41
N GLY A 3 -6.58 21.18 4.28
CA GLY A 3 -5.92 21.23 2.98
C GLY A 3 -5.97 19.86 2.31
N PHE A 4 -6.38 19.84 1.04
CA PHE A 4 -6.22 18.68 0.18
C PHE A 4 -4.75 18.22 0.22
N THR A 5 -4.51 16.98 0.65
CA THR A 5 -3.17 16.45 0.93
C THR A 5 -2.53 15.76 -0.28
N TYR A 6 -3.30 15.60 -1.35
CA TYR A 6 -2.88 14.93 -2.57
C TYR A 6 -2.38 15.89 -3.65
N PRO A 7 -1.56 15.42 -4.62
CA PRO A 7 -1.23 16.18 -5.80
C PRO A 7 -2.47 16.68 -6.56
N PRO A 8 -2.39 17.80 -7.29
CA PRO A 8 -3.53 18.41 -7.99
C PRO A 8 -4.29 17.47 -8.93
N PHE A 9 -3.61 16.51 -9.56
CA PHE A 9 -4.26 15.52 -10.42
C PHE A 9 -5.30 14.68 -9.66
N ALA A 10 -5.08 14.39 -8.39
CA ALA A 10 -6.05 13.70 -7.55
C ALA A 10 -7.36 14.48 -7.40
N ALA A 11 -7.28 15.82 -7.29
CA ALA A 11 -8.45 16.68 -7.18
C ALA A 11 -9.27 16.63 -8.48
N MET A 12 -8.61 16.54 -9.63
CA MET A 12 -9.31 16.39 -10.91
C MET A 12 -10.03 15.06 -11.02
N VAL A 13 -9.40 13.95 -10.58
CA VAL A 13 -10.01 12.61 -10.64
C VAL A 13 -11.20 12.51 -9.68
N MET A 14 -11.11 13.13 -8.50
CA MET A 14 -12.21 13.13 -7.52
C MET A 14 -13.25 14.23 -7.75
N GLY A 15 -12.90 15.26 -8.52
CA GLY A 15 -13.74 16.42 -8.81
C GLY A 15 -15.16 16.10 -9.26
N PRO A 16 -15.39 15.07 -10.11
CA PRO A 16 -16.74 14.67 -10.51
C PRO A 16 -17.70 14.36 -9.34
N LEU A 17 -17.18 13.89 -8.20
CA LEU A 17 -18.01 13.61 -7.02
C LEU A 17 -18.62 14.88 -6.41
N ALA A 18 -18.03 16.05 -6.67
CA ALA A 18 -18.54 17.33 -6.19
C ALA A 18 -19.86 17.76 -6.85
N PHE A 19 -20.22 17.16 -7.99
CA PHE A 19 -21.50 17.41 -8.66
C PHE A 19 -22.63 16.51 -8.14
N LEU A 20 -22.32 15.53 -7.29
CA LEU A 20 -23.31 14.63 -6.69
C LEU A 20 -23.80 15.19 -5.36
N SER A 21 -25.01 14.81 -4.94
CA SER A 21 -25.43 15.06 -3.57
C SER A 21 -24.54 14.28 -2.60
N TRP A 22 -24.35 14.81 -1.38
CA TRP A 22 -23.47 14.20 -0.39
C TRP A 22 -23.75 12.70 -0.14
N PRO A 23 -25.02 12.25 0.06
CA PRO A 23 -25.29 10.83 0.24
C PRO A 23 -24.90 9.96 -0.97
N VAL A 24 -25.08 10.48 -2.18
CA VAL A 24 -24.73 9.78 -3.42
C VAL A 24 -23.22 9.69 -3.59
N ALA A 25 -22.48 10.76 -3.30
CA ALA A 25 -21.02 10.76 -3.32
C ALA A 25 -20.44 9.74 -2.31
N VAL A 26 -20.97 9.70 -1.08
CA VAL A 26 -20.59 8.73 -0.05
C VAL A 26 -20.89 7.30 -0.51
N ALA A 27 -22.10 7.04 -1.00
CA ALA A 27 -22.50 5.71 -1.48
C ALA A 27 -21.61 5.24 -2.65
N ALA A 28 -21.33 6.13 -3.61
CA ALA A 28 -20.44 5.84 -4.73
C ALA A 28 -19.01 5.51 -4.26
N TRP A 29 -18.47 6.27 -3.30
CA TRP A 29 -17.13 6.05 -2.78
C TRP A 29 -17.00 4.73 -2.01
N ILE A 30 -17.97 4.43 -1.14
CA ILE A 30 -18.04 3.16 -0.41
C ILE A 30 -18.14 2.00 -1.39
N THR A 31 -19.05 2.10 -2.37
CA THR A 31 -19.23 1.07 -3.41
C THR A 31 -17.94 0.83 -4.19
N GLY A 32 -17.23 1.89 -4.59
CA GLY A 32 -15.95 1.78 -5.27
C GLY A 32 -14.87 1.06 -4.44
N ASN A 33 -14.77 1.35 -3.14
CA ASN A 33 -13.85 0.66 -2.25
C ASN A 33 -14.23 -0.83 -2.06
N VAL A 34 -15.52 -1.14 -1.93
CA VAL A 34 -16.00 -2.54 -1.86
C VAL A 34 -15.65 -3.30 -3.14
N ILE A 35 -15.86 -2.69 -4.32
CA ILE A 35 -15.48 -3.29 -5.61
C ILE A 35 -13.98 -3.57 -5.63
N CYS A 36 -13.13 -2.64 -5.17
CA CYS A 36 -11.69 -2.86 -5.09
C CYS A 36 -11.33 -4.07 -4.21
N LEU A 37 -11.96 -4.22 -3.04
CA LEU A 37 -11.71 -5.37 -2.17
C LEU A 37 -12.17 -6.69 -2.79
N VAL A 38 -13.36 -6.72 -3.42
CA VAL A 38 -13.88 -7.91 -4.10
C VAL A 38 -12.95 -8.32 -5.24
N LEU A 39 -12.46 -7.37 -6.04
CA LEU A 39 -11.51 -7.65 -7.11
C LEU A 39 -10.17 -8.15 -6.58
N LEU A 40 -9.64 -7.54 -5.51
CA LEU A 40 -8.42 -8.02 -4.86
C LEU A 40 -8.59 -9.46 -4.34
N LEU A 41 -9.70 -9.77 -3.66
CA LEU A 41 -10.01 -11.13 -3.23
C LEU A 41 -10.08 -12.08 -4.41
N HIS A 42 -10.79 -11.71 -5.47
CA HIS A 42 -10.94 -12.56 -6.65
C HIS A 42 -9.60 -12.80 -7.37
N TRP A 43 -8.67 -11.85 -7.33
CA TRP A 43 -7.35 -11.99 -7.97
C TRP A 43 -6.33 -12.77 -7.13
N PHE A 44 -6.47 -12.76 -5.81
CA PHE A 44 -5.53 -13.44 -4.91
C PHE A 44 -6.05 -14.77 -4.35
N LEU A 45 -7.36 -15.00 -4.33
CA LEU A 45 -7.93 -16.29 -3.94
C LEU A 45 -8.00 -17.25 -5.13
N PRO A 46 -7.79 -18.56 -4.90
CA PRO A 46 -8.08 -19.58 -5.91
C PRO A 46 -9.52 -19.47 -6.43
N GLU A 47 -9.71 -19.70 -7.73
CA GLU A 47 -10.98 -19.45 -8.41
C GLU A 47 -12.16 -20.20 -7.77
N ASN A 48 -11.97 -21.47 -7.44
CA ASN A 48 -12.94 -22.32 -6.75
C ASN A 48 -13.37 -21.74 -5.39
N LEU A 49 -12.46 -21.09 -4.67
CA LEU A 49 -12.72 -20.47 -3.38
C LEU A 49 -13.41 -19.12 -3.54
N SER A 50 -12.99 -18.34 -4.54
CA SER A 50 -13.57 -17.02 -4.84
C SER A 50 -15.03 -17.08 -5.30
N ARG A 51 -15.43 -18.18 -5.96
CA ARG A 51 -16.83 -18.42 -6.40
C ARG A 51 -17.74 -18.91 -5.28
N ASN A 52 -17.19 -19.34 -4.14
CA ASN A 52 -17.99 -19.76 -3.00
C ASN A 52 -18.44 -18.54 -2.20
N LEU A 53 -19.73 -18.21 -2.26
CA LEU A 53 -20.29 -17.03 -1.59
C LEU A 53 -20.03 -16.99 -0.09
N LYS A 54 -20.02 -18.14 0.61
CA LYS A 54 -19.75 -18.19 2.05
C LYS A 54 -18.29 -17.82 2.34
N ILE A 55 -17.36 -18.36 1.56
CA ILE A 55 -15.94 -18.09 1.73
C ILE A 55 -15.63 -16.64 1.33
N GLY A 56 -16.21 -16.16 0.23
CA GLY A 56 -16.12 -14.77 -0.19
C GLY A 56 -16.63 -13.81 0.89
N ALA A 57 -17.78 -14.10 1.50
CA ALA A 57 -18.34 -13.30 2.60
C ALA A 57 -17.44 -13.30 3.84
N LEU A 58 -16.90 -14.46 4.23
CA LEU A 58 -15.95 -14.55 5.35
C LEU A 58 -14.64 -13.81 5.07
N ALA A 59 -14.14 -13.88 3.84
CA ALA A 59 -12.93 -13.17 3.43
C ALA A 59 -13.16 -11.65 3.41
N LEU A 60 -14.33 -11.18 2.93
CA LEU A 60 -14.70 -9.77 3.01
C LEU A 60 -14.84 -9.29 4.46
N LEU A 61 -15.47 -10.10 5.33
CA LEU A 61 -15.55 -9.79 6.75
C LEU A 61 -14.16 -9.69 7.38
N ALA A 62 -13.26 -10.63 7.07
CA ALA A 62 -11.88 -10.57 7.50
C ALA A 62 -11.21 -9.26 7.03
N LEU A 63 -11.28 -8.94 5.74
CA LEU A 63 -10.74 -7.67 5.23
C LEU A 63 -11.34 -6.46 5.94
N PHE A 64 -12.63 -6.46 6.25
CA PHE A 64 -13.26 -5.37 6.98
C PHE A 64 -12.87 -5.33 8.47
N LEU A 65 -12.40 -6.43 9.06
CA LEU A 65 -11.80 -6.44 10.39
C LEU A 65 -10.34 -5.98 10.40
N PHE A 66 -9.69 -5.91 9.24
CA PHE A 66 -8.36 -5.36 9.11
C PHE A 66 -8.41 -3.83 9.25
N GLU A 67 -7.78 -3.28 10.27
CA GLU A 67 -7.92 -1.85 10.61
C GLU A 67 -7.55 -0.90 9.47
N PRO A 68 -6.47 -1.10 8.70
CA PRO A 68 -6.18 -0.26 7.54
C PRO A 68 -7.31 -0.17 6.52
N VAL A 69 -8.09 -1.26 6.34
CA VAL A 69 -9.27 -1.26 5.49
C VAL A 69 -10.39 -0.47 6.15
N ARG A 70 -10.71 -0.70 7.44
CA ARG A 70 -11.73 0.09 8.16
C ARG A 70 -11.44 1.58 8.08
N ASP A 71 -10.22 1.98 8.41
CA ASP A 71 -9.80 3.38 8.37
C ASP A 71 -9.90 3.94 6.96
N THR A 72 -9.67 3.13 5.92
CA THR A 72 -9.87 3.56 4.54
C THR A 72 -11.33 3.94 4.28
N PHE A 73 -12.31 3.17 4.79
CA PHE A 73 -13.72 3.53 4.69
C PHE A 73 -14.06 4.74 5.57
N SER A 74 -13.62 4.76 6.84
CA SER A 74 -13.94 5.81 7.79
C SER A 74 -13.39 7.18 7.39
N TYR A 75 -12.21 7.23 6.76
CA TYR A 75 -11.58 8.47 6.31
C TYR A 75 -11.73 8.72 4.79
N ALA A 76 -12.61 7.97 4.10
CA ALA A 76 -12.84 8.08 2.66
C ALA A 76 -11.54 8.09 1.82
N GLN A 77 -10.62 7.18 2.12
CA GLN A 77 -9.28 7.17 1.52
C GLN A 77 -9.27 6.48 0.15
N VAL A 78 -8.27 6.86 -0.66
CA VAL A 78 -8.11 6.35 -2.05
C VAL A 78 -7.31 5.06 -2.15
N ASN A 79 -6.68 4.60 -1.06
CA ASN A 79 -5.55 3.69 -1.16
C ASN A 79 -5.91 2.33 -1.79
N LEU A 80 -7.15 1.86 -1.62
CA LEU A 80 -7.62 0.62 -2.26
C LEU A 80 -7.72 0.73 -3.79
N PHE A 81 -8.13 1.89 -4.32
CA PHE A 81 -8.11 2.14 -5.76
C PHE A 81 -6.67 2.14 -6.30
N LEU A 82 -5.75 2.79 -5.58
CA LEU A 82 -4.33 2.84 -5.97
C LEU A 82 -3.68 1.46 -5.91
N LEU A 83 -3.97 0.70 -4.86
CA LEU A 83 -3.52 -0.68 -4.70
C LEU A 83 -4.02 -1.54 -5.87
N LEU A 84 -5.32 -1.43 -6.21
CA LEU A 84 -5.91 -2.18 -7.32
C LEU A 84 -5.24 -1.81 -8.66
N LEU A 85 -5.01 -0.52 -8.93
CA LEU A 85 -4.31 -0.05 -10.15
C LEU A 85 -2.91 -0.66 -10.28
N VAL A 86 -2.17 -0.77 -9.19
CA VAL A 86 -0.81 -1.33 -9.18
C VAL A 86 -0.85 -2.86 -9.30
N VAL A 87 -1.70 -3.54 -8.51
CA VAL A 87 -1.86 -5.00 -8.54
C VAL A 87 -2.38 -5.49 -9.89
N ALA A 88 -3.26 -4.72 -10.55
CA ALA A 88 -3.76 -5.03 -11.89
C ALA A 88 -2.62 -5.22 -12.91
N GLY A 89 -1.46 -4.58 -12.69
CA GLY A 89 -0.26 -4.75 -13.49
C GLY A 89 0.30 -6.18 -13.50
N LEU A 90 0.03 -6.99 -12.46
CA LEU A 90 0.40 -8.42 -12.46
C LEU A 90 -0.42 -9.23 -13.48
N ARG A 91 -1.69 -8.85 -13.68
CA ARG A 91 -2.62 -9.54 -14.58
C ARG A 91 -2.60 -8.97 -16.00
N TYR A 92 -2.35 -7.66 -16.10
CA TYR A 92 -2.33 -6.93 -17.36
C TYR A 92 -0.98 -6.20 -17.52
N PRO A 93 0.12 -6.95 -17.73
CA PRO A 93 1.48 -6.39 -17.72
C PRO A 93 1.70 -5.26 -18.73
N ARG A 94 0.98 -5.27 -19.86
CA ARG A 94 1.01 -4.19 -20.86
C ARG A 94 0.57 -2.82 -20.30
N TRP A 95 -0.27 -2.81 -19.28
CA TRP A 95 -0.81 -1.61 -18.63
C TRP A 95 -0.17 -1.31 -17.27
N ALA A 96 0.74 -2.17 -16.78
CA ALA A 96 1.35 -2.02 -15.46
C ALA A 96 1.98 -0.63 -15.27
N GLY A 97 2.69 -0.14 -16.31
CA GLY A 97 3.26 1.20 -16.30
C GLY A 97 2.22 2.29 -16.11
N VAL A 98 1.12 2.26 -16.88
CA VAL A 98 0.03 3.25 -16.79
C VAL A 98 -0.62 3.23 -15.41
N GLY A 99 -0.93 2.04 -14.88
CA GLY A 99 -1.53 1.88 -13.54
C GLY A 99 -0.64 2.46 -12.43
N ILE A 100 0.66 2.14 -12.45
CA ILE A 100 1.64 2.69 -11.49
C ILE A 100 1.78 4.20 -11.65
N GLY A 101 1.85 4.70 -12.89
CA GLY A 101 2.00 6.13 -13.17
C GLY A 101 0.80 6.95 -12.71
N LEU A 102 -0.42 6.49 -12.98
CA LEU A 102 -1.65 7.13 -12.49
C LEU A 102 -1.72 7.08 -10.96
N ALA A 103 -1.36 5.96 -10.35
CA ALA A 103 -1.34 5.84 -8.90
C ALA A 103 -0.35 6.83 -8.26
N ALA A 104 0.84 6.98 -8.85
CA ALA A 104 1.86 7.93 -8.43
C ALA A 104 1.44 9.40 -8.64
N ALA A 105 0.66 9.71 -9.68
CA ALA A 105 0.11 11.04 -9.92
C ALA A 105 -1.02 11.39 -8.94
N ILE A 106 -1.81 10.41 -8.48
CA ILE A 106 -2.88 10.62 -7.50
C ILE A 106 -2.31 10.72 -6.08
N LYS A 107 -1.25 9.97 -5.76
CA LYS A 107 -0.57 10.01 -4.46
C LYS A 107 0.90 9.71 -4.70
N LEU A 108 1.83 10.43 -4.08
CA LEU A 108 3.26 10.25 -4.39
C LEU A 108 3.83 8.89 -3.96
N THR A 109 3.25 8.25 -2.94
CA THR A 109 3.75 7.00 -2.33
C THR A 109 4.00 5.87 -3.33
N PRO A 110 3.11 5.57 -4.30
CA PRO A 110 3.33 4.51 -5.28
C PRO A 110 4.44 4.80 -6.31
N ALA A 111 5.07 5.99 -6.31
CA ALA A 111 6.22 6.26 -7.18
C ALA A 111 7.39 5.29 -6.93
N VAL A 112 7.50 4.70 -5.73
CA VAL A 112 8.50 3.65 -5.43
C VAL A 112 8.34 2.42 -6.33
N PHE A 113 7.14 2.14 -6.86
CA PHE A 113 6.92 1.05 -7.81
C PHE A 113 7.61 1.29 -9.16
N ILE A 114 7.90 2.54 -9.54
CA ILE A 114 8.75 2.84 -10.71
C ILE A 114 10.17 2.33 -10.45
N GLY A 115 10.68 2.52 -9.22
CA GLY A 115 11.94 1.92 -8.77
C GLY A 115 11.93 0.40 -8.85
N TYR A 116 10.85 -0.25 -8.40
CA TYR A 116 10.67 -1.70 -8.56
C TYR A 116 10.78 -2.14 -10.04
N LEU A 117 10.13 -1.44 -10.96
CA LEU A 117 10.19 -1.76 -12.39
C LEU A 117 11.62 -1.62 -12.94
N LEU A 118 12.34 -0.58 -12.55
CA LEU A 118 13.75 -0.37 -12.94
C LEU A 118 14.65 -1.49 -12.42
N LEU A 119 14.49 -1.87 -11.15
CA LEU A 119 15.27 -2.95 -10.52
C LEU A 119 14.97 -4.31 -11.13
N SER A 120 13.72 -4.52 -11.55
CA SER A 120 13.27 -5.72 -12.25
C SER A 120 13.58 -5.68 -13.75
N ARG A 121 14.35 -4.69 -14.23
CA ARG A 121 14.73 -4.47 -15.64
C ARG A 121 13.56 -4.29 -16.60
N GLN A 122 12.38 -3.92 -16.08
CA GLN A 122 11.19 -3.62 -16.88
C GLN A 122 11.22 -2.16 -17.36
N TYR A 123 12.27 -1.78 -18.07
CA TYR A 123 12.56 -0.38 -18.43
C TYR A 123 11.45 0.29 -19.22
N ARG A 124 10.80 -0.44 -20.15
CA ARG A 124 9.65 0.08 -20.91
C ARG A 124 8.48 0.42 -19.99
N ALA A 125 8.13 -0.48 -19.06
CA ALA A 125 7.05 -0.23 -18.12
C ALA A 125 7.40 0.93 -17.17
N ALA A 126 8.66 1.02 -16.73
CA ALA A 126 9.13 2.13 -15.90
C ALA A 126 9.04 3.48 -16.63
N ALA A 127 9.45 3.53 -17.91
CA ALA A 127 9.33 4.72 -18.75
C ALA A 127 7.86 5.12 -18.96
N VAL A 128 6.97 4.15 -19.21
CA VAL A 128 5.53 4.40 -19.31
C VAL A 128 4.98 4.94 -17.98
N ALA A 129 5.36 4.35 -16.84
CA ALA A 129 4.91 4.83 -15.53
C ALA A 129 5.36 6.26 -15.23
N ALA A 130 6.64 6.56 -15.47
CA ALA A 130 7.17 7.90 -15.31
C ALA A 130 6.48 8.89 -16.26
N GLY A 131 6.32 8.53 -17.54
CA GLY A 131 5.65 9.35 -18.54
C GLY A 131 4.18 9.60 -18.20
N THR A 132 3.43 8.59 -17.75
CA THR A 132 2.04 8.73 -17.30
C THR A 132 1.94 9.61 -16.06
N ALA A 133 2.82 9.44 -15.08
CA ALA A 133 2.82 10.27 -13.87
C ALA A 133 3.11 11.75 -14.19
N VAL A 134 4.11 12.00 -15.03
CA VAL A 134 4.47 13.35 -15.47
C VAL A 134 3.36 13.96 -16.32
N GLY A 135 2.81 13.21 -17.28
CA GLY A 135 1.73 13.68 -18.15
C GLY A 135 0.47 14.05 -17.38
N ALA A 136 0.03 13.18 -16.46
CA ALA A 136 -1.11 13.46 -15.58
C ALA A 136 -0.86 14.69 -14.69
N THR A 137 0.34 14.80 -14.12
CA THR A 137 0.75 15.97 -13.33
C THR A 137 0.76 17.25 -14.16
N ALA A 138 1.26 17.19 -15.39
CA ALA A 138 1.33 18.33 -16.30
C ALA A 138 -0.06 18.79 -16.74
N ILE A 139 -0.98 17.85 -17.03
CA ILE A 139 -2.38 18.16 -17.31
C ILE A 139 -2.98 18.94 -16.13
N ALA A 140 -2.75 18.48 -14.90
CA ALA A 140 -3.24 19.19 -13.71
C ALA A 140 -2.60 20.57 -13.53
N ALA A 141 -1.31 20.72 -13.86
CA ALA A 141 -0.62 22.01 -13.85
C ALA A 141 -1.17 22.99 -14.90
N ILE A 142 -1.58 22.51 -16.07
CA ILE A 142 -2.18 23.34 -17.13
C ILE A 142 -3.60 23.78 -16.74
N LEU A 143 -4.43 22.86 -16.23
CA LEU A 143 -5.82 23.16 -15.91
C LEU A 143 -6.00 23.88 -14.57
N ALA A 144 -5.07 23.68 -13.63
CA ALA A 144 -5.10 24.27 -12.29
C ALA A 144 -3.71 24.78 -11.88
N PRO A 145 -3.17 25.82 -12.56
CA PRO A 145 -1.79 26.28 -12.37
C PRO A 145 -1.51 26.82 -10.98
N HIS A 146 -2.45 27.58 -10.39
CA HIS A 146 -2.28 28.12 -9.04
C HIS A 146 -2.26 27.00 -8.00
N LEU A 147 -3.21 26.07 -8.04
CA LEU A 147 -3.26 24.94 -7.10
C LEU A 147 -2.00 24.08 -7.23
N SER A 148 -1.52 23.88 -8.45
CA SER A 148 -0.30 23.13 -8.70
C SER A 148 0.93 23.83 -8.16
N ARG A 149 1.08 25.14 -8.38
CA ARG A 149 2.17 25.92 -7.81
C ARG A 149 2.18 25.81 -6.28
N THR A 150 1.06 26.15 -5.63
CA THR A 150 0.92 26.07 -4.16
C THR A 150 1.25 24.68 -3.63
N PHE A 151 0.78 23.61 -4.30
CA PHE A 151 1.09 22.25 -3.88
C PHE A 151 2.60 21.95 -3.92
N TRP A 152 3.25 22.20 -5.06
CA TRP A 152 4.65 21.81 -5.27
C TRP A 152 5.67 22.71 -4.55
N THR A 153 5.35 23.98 -4.30
CA THR A 153 6.28 24.93 -3.66
C THR A 153 6.08 25.08 -2.16
N GLU A 154 4.89 24.83 -1.64
CA GLU A 154 4.55 25.09 -0.23
C GLU A 154 3.96 23.84 0.44
N ALA A 155 2.83 23.37 -0.07
CA ALA A 155 1.99 22.40 0.66
C ALA A 155 2.61 20.99 0.78
N LEU A 156 3.52 20.63 -0.13
CA LEU A 156 4.29 19.39 -0.10
C LEU A 156 5.39 19.41 0.97
N TRP A 157 5.95 20.59 1.25
CA TRP A 157 7.10 20.76 2.15
C TRP A 157 6.68 21.09 3.58
N ASP A 158 5.48 21.63 3.77
CA ASP A 158 4.88 21.81 5.08
C ASP A 158 4.25 20.50 5.60
N THR A 159 5.07 19.66 6.21
CA THR A 159 4.61 18.41 6.82
C THR A 159 3.80 18.62 8.10
N ASN A 160 3.88 19.80 8.75
CA ASN A 160 3.10 20.09 9.94
C ASN A 160 1.60 20.26 9.61
N ARG A 161 1.29 20.61 8.36
CA ARG A 161 -0.09 20.71 7.85
C ARG A 161 -0.91 19.44 8.04
N VAL A 162 -0.28 18.27 8.01
CA VAL A 162 -0.95 16.96 8.11
C VAL A 162 -0.89 16.34 9.50
N GLY A 163 -0.21 17.00 10.46
CA GLY A 163 -0.05 16.54 11.83
C GLY A 163 1.39 16.19 12.19
N HIS A 164 1.65 16.01 13.48
CA HIS A 164 2.97 15.63 13.96
C HIS A 164 3.30 14.17 13.58
N THR A 165 4.56 13.94 13.24
CA THR A 165 5.07 12.64 12.82
C THR A 165 5.12 11.59 13.94
N TYR A 166 5.11 11.99 15.21
CA TYR A 166 5.08 11.05 16.34
C TYR A 166 3.68 10.53 16.70
N ILE A 167 2.60 11.09 16.12
CA ILE A 167 1.21 10.67 16.41
C ILE A 167 1.04 9.17 16.17
N VAL A 168 0.31 8.47 17.04
CA VAL A 168 0.12 7.00 17.02
C VAL A 168 -0.19 6.44 15.63
N SER A 169 -1.04 7.10 14.85
CA SER A 169 -1.44 6.60 13.54
C SER A 169 -0.28 6.53 12.52
N ASN A 170 0.84 7.25 12.72
CA ASN A 170 2.00 7.21 11.81
C ASN A 170 2.84 5.93 12.00
N GLN A 171 2.56 4.90 11.22
CA GLN A 171 3.25 3.61 11.23
C GLN A 171 4.37 3.55 10.17
N SER A 172 5.26 4.55 10.19
CA SER A 172 6.48 4.61 9.36
C SER A 172 7.74 4.52 10.22
N LEU A 173 8.91 4.30 9.58
CA LEU A 173 10.20 4.36 10.28
C LEU A 173 10.47 5.75 10.85
N ARG A 174 9.96 6.82 10.22
CA ARG A 174 10.06 8.17 10.76
C ARG A 174 9.29 8.31 12.07
N GLY A 175 8.07 7.76 12.11
CA GLY A 175 7.25 7.75 13.33
C GLY A 175 7.94 7.02 14.49
N VAL A 176 8.62 5.90 14.22
CA VAL A 176 9.41 5.19 15.25
C VAL A 176 10.49 6.10 15.84
N VAL A 177 11.31 6.73 14.99
CA VAL A 177 12.44 7.55 15.42
C VAL A 177 11.97 8.78 16.18
N ASP A 178 10.93 9.45 15.70
CA ASP A 178 10.40 10.66 16.34
C ASP A 178 9.76 10.36 17.71
N ARG A 179 9.12 9.20 17.89
CA ARG A 179 8.58 8.78 19.20
C ARG A 179 9.64 8.40 20.22
N LEU A 180 10.85 8.06 19.76
CA LEU A 180 12.00 7.83 20.62
C LEU A 180 12.79 9.11 20.89
N GLU A 181 12.34 10.25 20.36
CA GLU A 181 13.06 11.53 20.41
C GLU A 181 14.50 11.41 19.88
N ALA A 182 14.71 10.47 18.94
CA ALA A 182 16.01 10.20 18.36
C ALA A 182 16.29 11.16 17.18
N SER A 183 17.58 11.38 16.89
CA SER A 183 17.99 12.30 15.84
C SER A 183 17.72 11.78 14.42
N SER A 184 17.57 12.72 13.47
CA SER A 184 17.28 12.44 12.05
C SER A 184 18.20 11.40 11.36
N PRO A 185 19.52 11.30 11.66
CA PRO A 185 20.38 10.27 11.07
C PRO A 185 19.87 8.84 11.28
N TRP A 186 19.25 8.53 12.43
CA TRP A 186 18.71 7.19 12.69
C TRP A 186 17.56 6.83 11.75
N TRP A 187 16.72 7.81 11.40
CA TRP A 187 15.67 7.61 10.41
C TRP A 187 16.26 7.34 9.03
N LEU A 188 17.24 8.14 8.59
CA LEU A 188 17.89 7.96 7.29
C LEU A 188 18.61 6.61 7.19
N LEU A 189 19.33 6.19 8.24
CA LEU A 189 20.00 4.90 8.30
C LEU A 189 18.99 3.74 8.24
N SER A 190 17.88 3.84 8.97
CA SER A 190 16.82 2.83 8.96
C SER A 190 16.15 2.71 7.58
N VAL A 191 15.86 3.84 6.93
CA VAL A 191 15.33 3.89 5.56
C VAL A 191 16.33 3.31 4.57
N ALA A 192 17.60 3.72 4.64
CA ALA A 192 18.65 3.22 3.77
C ALA A 192 18.80 1.69 3.88
N LEU A 193 18.77 1.16 5.11
CA LEU A 193 18.84 -0.28 5.36
C LEU A 193 17.69 -1.03 4.66
N VAL A 194 16.43 -0.63 4.89
CA VAL A 194 15.29 -1.33 4.28
C VAL A 194 15.24 -1.18 2.76
N VAL A 195 15.65 -0.03 2.22
CA VAL A 195 15.75 0.21 0.77
C VAL A 195 16.83 -0.67 0.15
N VAL A 196 18.00 -0.79 0.77
CA VAL A 196 19.09 -1.65 0.28
C VAL A 196 18.66 -3.12 0.30
N CYS A 197 18.08 -3.60 1.41
CA CYS A 197 17.58 -4.97 1.52
C CYS A 197 16.51 -5.28 0.46
N TRP A 198 15.53 -4.38 0.30
CA TRP A 198 14.51 -4.49 -0.74
C TRP A 198 15.12 -4.50 -2.15
N ALA A 199 16.00 -3.55 -2.45
CA ALA A 199 16.56 -3.41 -3.80
C ALA A 199 17.44 -4.60 -4.17
N TRP A 200 18.22 -5.11 -3.22
CA TRP A 200 18.99 -6.34 -3.39
C TRP A 200 18.06 -7.53 -3.66
N TRP A 201 17.01 -7.69 -2.86
CA TRP A 201 16.10 -8.82 -3.00
C TRP A 201 15.35 -8.78 -4.34
N VAL A 202 14.80 -7.61 -4.73
CA VAL A 202 14.06 -7.43 -5.99
C VAL A 202 14.96 -7.68 -7.20
N ARG A 203 16.20 -7.18 -7.20
CA ARG A 203 17.15 -7.44 -8.30
C ARG A 203 17.45 -8.92 -8.46
N LYS A 204 17.54 -9.66 -7.36
CA LYS A 204 17.96 -11.07 -7.36
C LYS A 204 16.80 -12.05 -7.60
N HIS A 205 15.62 -11.76 -7.07
CA HIS A 205 14.49 -12.71 -7.05
C HIS A 205 13.21 -12.17 -7.69
N GLY A 206 13.11 -10.85 -7.93
CA GLY A 206 11.85 -10.22 -8.33
C GLY A 206 11.33 -10.66 -9.71
N ALA A 207 12.22 -11.06 -10.63
CA ALA A 207 11.81 -11.62 -11.91
C ALA A 207 11.19 -13.03 -11.79
N ALA A 208 11.65 -13.82 -10.80
CA ALA A 208 11.12 -15.16 -10.54
C ALA A 208 9.83 -15.11 -9.70
N ASP A 209 9.67 -14.07 -8.88
CA ASP A 209 8.54 -13.90 -7.98
C ASP A 209 8.02 -12.44 -8.01
N PRO A 210 7.37 -12.03 -9.11
CA PRO A 210 6.90 -10.65 -9.30
C PRO A 210 5.81 -10.26 -8.29
N ALA A 211 5.03 -11.23 -7.81
CA ALA A 211 4.00 -10.99 -6.81
C ALA A 211 4.61 -10.63 -5.45
N ALA A 212 5.63 -11.37 -4.99
CA ALA A 212 6.34 -11.01 -3.75
C ALA A 212 7.16 -9.72 -3.91
N ALA A 213 7.72 -9.45 -5.09
CA ALA A 213 8.40 -8.17 -5.35
C ALA A 213 7.43 -6.99 -5.24
N LEU A 214 6.22 -7.10 -5.79
CA LEU A 214 5.17 -6.10 -5.65
C LEU A 214 4.76 -5.94 -4.19
N ALA A 215 4.50 -7.04 -3.47
CA ALA A 215 4.13 -7.01 -2.06
C ALA A 215 5.22 -6.35 -1.20
N LEU A 216 6.50 -6.74 -1.35
CA LEU A 216 7.63 -6.14 -0.66
C LEU A 216 7.78 -4.65 -0.97
N THR A 217 7.48 -4.23 -2.21
CA THR A 217 7.48 -2.82 -2.60
C THR A 217 6.34 -2.05 -1.92
N GLY A 218 5.17 -2.65 -1.75
CA GLY A 218 4.07 -2.12 -0.94
C GLY A 218 4.47 -1.91 0.52
N LEU A 219 5.08 -2.93 1.15
CA LEU A 219 5.61 -2.84 2.52
C LEU A 219 6.66 -1.72 2.65
N LEU A 220 7.61 -1.67 1.70
CA LEU A 220 8.64 -0.64 1.67
C LEU A 220 8.00 0.76 1.60
N SER A 221 6.99 0.95 0.75
CA SER A 221 6.33 2.24 0.57
C SER A 221 5.76 2.80 1.88
N CYS A 222 5.26 1.93 2.76
CA CYS A 222 4.78 2.31 4.09
C CYS A 222 5.92 2.63 5.06
N LEU A 223 7.02 1.88 5.00
CA LEU A 223 8.15 2.08 5.90
C LEU A 223 8.92 3.38 5.63
N ILE A 224 9.13 3.71 4.35
CA ILE A 224 10.01 4.84 3.95
C ILE A 224 9.30 6.17 3.83
N SER A 225 7.96 6.17 3.72
CA SER A 225 7.19 7.42 3.74
C SER A 225 7.41 8.14 5.07
N PRO A 226 7.63 9.48 5.10
CA PRO A 226 7.72 10.22 6.35
C PRO A 226 6.47 10.06 7.24
N ILE A 227 5.32 9.85 6.58
CA ILE A 227 4.04 9.64 7.24
C ILE A 227 3.32 8.46 6.57
N SER A 228 3.04 7.44 7.37
CA SER A 228 2.23 6.28 7.01
C SER A 228 1.08 6.10 7.99
N TRP A 229 -0.01 6.84 7.79
CA TRP A 229 -1.25 6.63 8.55
C TRP A 229 -1.71 5.18 8.46
N VAL A 230 -2.47 4.71 9.45
CA VAL A 230 -2.97 3.33 9.49
C VAL A 230 -3.70 2.94 8.20
N HIS A 231 -4.53 3.81 7.62
CA HIS A 231 -5.19 3.57 6.33
C HIS A 231 -4.25 3.43 5.12
N HIS A 232 -2.98 3.85 5.20
CA HIS A 232 -1.98 3.56 4.17
C HIS A 232 -1.60 2.07 4.17
N LEU A 233 -1.70 1.38 5.31
CA LEU A 233 -1.24 0.01 5.45
C LEU A 233 -2.11 -1.03 4.71
N VAL A 234 -3.11 -0.62 3.90
CA VAL A 234 -3.75 -1.51 2.92
C VAL A 234 -2.72 -2.08 1.92
N TRP A 235 -1.57 -1.42 1.73
CA TRP A 235 -0.44 -1.94 0.96
C TRP A 235 0.18 -3.22 1.54
N LEU A 236 -0.18 -3.63 2.76
CA LEU A 236 0.21 -4.93 3.34
C LEU A 236 -0.66 -6.09 2.81
N LEU A 237 -1.83 -5.82 2.24
CA LEU A 237 -2.77 -6.87 1.81
C LEU A 237 -2.15 -7.90 0.84
N PRO A 238 -1.39 -7.50 -0.21
CA PRO A 238 -0.72 -8.48 -1.07
C PRO A 238 0.23 -9.41 -0.30
N ALA A 239 0.92 -8.91 0.72
CA ALA A 239 1.81 -9.74 1.54
C ALA A 239 1.01 -10.76 2.35
N PHE A 240 -0.12 -10.36 2.96
CA PHE A 240 -1.00 -11.28 3.68
C PHE A 240 -1.58 -12.36 2.76
N PHE A 241 -2.07 -12.00 1.58
CA PHE A 241 -2.59 -12.98 0.63
C PHE A 241 -1.55 -14.00 0.17
N LEU A 242 -0.37 -13.52 -0.25
CA LEU A 242 0.71 -14.40 -0.70
C LEU A 242 1.23 -15.30 0.41
N LEU A 243 1.37 -14.77 1.63
CA LEU A 243 1.84 -15.57 2.75
C LEU A 243 0.79 -16.56 3.22
N LEU A 244 -0.51 -16.27 3.11
CA LEU A 244 -1.56 -17.21 3.43
C LEU A 244 -1.46 -18.44 2.53
N ASP A 245 -1.37 -18.23 1.22
CA ASP A 245 -1.17 -19.29 0.23
C ASP A 245 0.12 -20.10 0.50
N ARG A 246 1.25 -19.41 0.71
CA ARG A 246 2.55 -20.03 1.04
C ARG A 246 2.63 -20.68 2.43
N SER A 247 1.59 -20.54 3.25
CA SER A 247 1.51 -21.15 4.58
C SER A 247 0.61 -22.38 4.61
N ILE A 248 -0.05 -22.73 3.49
CA ILE A 248 -0.82 -23.97 3.37
C ILE A 248 0.12 -25.15 3.65
N GLY A 249 -0.28 -26.03 4.58
CA GLY A 249 0.54 -27.16 5.02
C GLY A 249 1.66 -26.82 6.02
N ASN A 250 1.83 -25.56 6.43
CA ASN A 250 2.79 -25.14 7.46
C ASN A 250 2.08 -24.44 8.63
N PRO A 251 1.62 -25.21 9.65
CA PRO A 251 0.81 -24.67 10.74
C PRO A 251 1.55 -23.62 11.58
N LYS A 252 2.88 -23.73 11.71
CA LYS A 252 3.69 -22.73 12.43
C LYS A 252 3.68 -21.39 11.73
N ARG A 253 3.91 -21.38 10.40
CA ARG A 253 3.88 -20.15 9.60
C ARG A 253 2.48 -19.55 9.56
N LEU A 254 1.46 -20.39 9.42
CA LEU A 254 0.06 -19.95 9.46
C LEU A 254 -0.28 -19.33 10.82
N GLY A 255 0.17 -19.91 11.93
CA GLY A 255 -0.01 -19.36 13.27
C GLY A 255 0.64 -17.99 13.44
N VAL A 256 1.87 -17.81 12.94
CA VAL A 256 2.55 -16.49 12.93
C VAL A 256 1.75 -15.50 12.10
N LEU A 257 1.33 -15.86 10.87
CA LEU A 257 0.56 -14.97 10.01
C LEU A 257 -0.78 -14.57 10.65
N ALA A 258 -1.47 -15.52 11.29
CA ALA A 258 -2.71 -15.26 12.01
C ALA A 258 -2.49 -14.31 13.20
N ALA A 259 -1.40 -14.47 13.96
CA ALA A 259 -1.06 -13.56 15.05
C ALA A 259 -0.77 -12.13 14.53
N LEU A 260 0.00 -12.00 13.45
CA LEU A 260 0.27 -10.71 12.81
C LEU A 260 -1.03 -10.06 12.31
N TYR A 261 -1.93 -10.84 11.73
CA TYR A 261 -3.23 -10.37 11.28
C TYR A 261 -4.10 -9.89 12.46
N VAL A 262 -4.15 -10.64 13.57
CA VAL A 262 -4.88 -10.24 14.79
C VAL A 262 -4.37 -8.90 15.32
N VAL A 263 -3.05 -8.66 15.33
CA VAL A 263 -2.47 -7.36 15.69
C VAL A 263 -3.02 -6.25 14.79
N MET A 264 -3.09 -6.48 13.48
CA MET A 264 -3.62 -5.50 12.53
C MET A 264 -5.14 -5.27 12.63
N CYS A 265 -5.85 -6.10 13.38
CA CYS A 265 -7.29 -5.95 13.64
C CYS A 265 -7.57 -5.26 14.99
N SER A 266 -6.60 -5.25 15.90
CA SER A 266 -6.83 -5.01 17.33
C SER A 266 -6.80 -3.54 17.77
N SER A 267 -6.40 -2.60 16.92
CA SER A 267 -6.16 -1.21 17.32
C SER A 267 -5.14 -1.06 18.46
N LEU A 268 -4.22 -2.02 18.59
CA LEU A 268 -3.21 -2.05 19.64
C LEU A 268 -2.42 -0.74 19.78
N PRO A 269 -1.92 -0.08 18.71
CA PRO A 269 -1.19 1.18 18.85
C PRO A 269 -1.97 2.27 19.60
N TRP A 270 -3.30 2.27 19.51
CA TRP A 270 -4.18 3.30 20.09
C TRP A 270 -4.27 3.25 21.61
N LEU A 271 -3.80 2.18 22.26
CA LEU A 271 -3.66 2.15 23.73
C LEU A 271 -2.71 3.24 24.27
N TRP A 272 -1.87 3.81 23.41
CA TRP A 272 -0.90 4.85 23.72
C TRP A 272 -1.25 6.22 23.09
N TRP A 273 -2.53 6.44 22.72
CA TRP A 273 -2.98 7.69 22.10
C TRP A 273 -2.54 8.94 22.87
N ASP A 274 -2.70 8.93 24.20
CA ASP A 274 -2.38 10.09 25.05
C ASP A 274 -0.87 10.27 25.29
N ARG A 275 -0.08 9.21 25.15
CA ARG A 275 1.36 9.24 25.44
C ARG A 275 2.16 8.39 24.43
N PRO A 276 2.28 8.85 23.17
CA PRO A 276 2.90 8.07 22.10
C PRO A 276 4.44 8.14 22.06
N ILE A 277 5.07 8.86 22.98
CA ILE A 277 6.51 9.14 23.00
C ILE A 277 7.14 8.44 24.22
N GLY A 278 8.27 7.77 24.01
CA GLY A 278 9.03 7.08 25.05
C GLY A 278 9.59 5.73 24.60
N TRP A 279 10.57 5.22 25.35
CA TRP A 279 11.16 3.91 25.12
C TRP A 279 10.25 2.76 25.59
N ASP A 280 9.43 3.00 26.61
CA ASP A 280 8.44 2.08 27.16
C ASP A 280 7.33 1.74 26.16
N VAL A 281 7.03 2.66 25.23
CA VAL A 281 5.98 2.50 24.23
C VAL A 281 6.49 1.96 22.88
N PHE A 282 7.81 1.71 22.78
CA PHE A 282 8.49 1.33 21.53
C PHE A 282 7.87 0.11 20.85
N LEU A 283 7.50 -0.91 21.61
CA LEU A 283 6.89 -2.12 21.05
C LEU A 283 5.42 -1.89 20.67
N GLY A 284 4.67 -1.25 21.57
CA GLY A 284 3.22 -1.09 21.45
C GLY A 284 2.79 -0.12 20.36
N VAL A 285 3.25 1.13 20.43
CA VAL A 285 2.85 2.18 19.48
C VAL A 285 3.31 1.85 18.06
N ASN A 286 4.45 1.16 17.91
CA ASN A 286 5.01 0.81 16.60
C ASN A 286 4.61 -0.59 16.13
N ALA A 287 3.60 -1.21 16.74
CA ALA A 287 3.22 -2.60 16.45
C ALA A 287 3.00 -2.87 14.95
N TYR A 288 2.44 -1.92 14.19
CA TYR A 288 2.18 -2.16 12.77
C TYR A 288 3.43 -1.99 11.91
N VAL A 289 4.42 -1.22 12.36
CA VAL A 289 5.77 -1.21 11.77
C VAL A 289 6.42 -2.58 11.95
N TRP A 290 6.30 -3.18 13.14
CA TRP A 290 6.85 -4.52 13.41
C TRP A 290 6.14 -5.60 12.60
N VAL A 291 4.81 -5.52 12.44
CA VAL A 291 4.07 -6.40 11.52
C VAL A 291 4.59 -6.23 10.09
N THR A 292 4.78 -5.00 9.61
CA THR A 292 5.28 -4.72 8.26
C THR A 292 6.66 -5.35 8.03
N LEU A 293 7.58 -5.23 8.98
CA LEU A 293 8.91 -5.84 8.90
C LEU A 293 8.84 -7.39 8.97
N ALA A 294 7.98 -7.95 9.82
CA ALA A 294 7.79 -9.39 9.94
C ALA A 294 7.24 -10.00 8.64
N LEU A 295 6.25 -9.36 8.00
CA LEU A 295 5.73 -9.77 6.69
C LEU A 295 6.85 -9.75 5.63
N GLY A 296 7.70 -8.72 5.64
CA GLY A 296 8.87 -8.65 4.76
C GLY A 296 9.83 -9.82 4.95
N GLY A 297 10.18 -10.14 6.20
CA GLY A 297 11.05 -11.29 6.52
C GLY A 297 10.42 -12.64 6.11
N LEU A 298 9.12 -12.82 6.32
CA LEU A 298 8.39 -14.02 5.90
C LEU A 298 8.34 -14.16 4.37
N LEU A 299 8.15 -13.06 3.63
CA LEU A 299 8.19 -13.09 2.16
C LEU A 299 9.58 -13.48 1.68
N VAL A 300 10.64 -12.86 2.18
CA VAL A 300 12.02 -13.16 1.77
C VAL A 300 12.37 -14.63 2.02
N THR A 301 11.99 -15.19 3.16
CA THR A 301 12.31 -16.58 3.53
C THR A 301 11.41 -17.62 2.86
N SER A 302 10.17 -17.28 2.50
CA SER A 302 9.26 -18.18 1.78
C SER A 302 9.57 -18.28 0.29
N SER A 303 10.11 -17.22 -0.31
CA SER A 303 10.40 -17.15 -1.74
C SER A 303 11.53 -18.09 -2.19
N VAL A 304 12.42 -18.49 -1.27
CA VAL A 304 13.50 -19.45 -1.54
C VAL A 304 12.98 -20.89 -1.73
N ARG A 305 11.69 -21.15 -1.46
CA ARG A 305 11.10 -22.50 -1.54
C ARG A 305 9.99 -22.69 -2.59
N ALA A 306 9.54 -21.64 -3.26
CA ALA A 306 8.44 -21.73 -4.21
C ALA A 306 8.95 -22.02 -5.63
N GLY A 307 9.17 -23.30 -5.92
CA GLY A 307 9.06 -23.79 -7.28
C GLY A 307 7.59 -23.78 -7.69
N ARG A 308 7.29 -23.05 -8.77
CA ARG A 308 5.98 -22.90 -9.45
C ARG A 308 4.95 -22.06 -8.68
N LEU A 309 4.56 -20.94 -9.31
CA LEU A 309 3.23 -20.37 -9.13
C LEU A 309 2.20 -21.47 -9.46
N PRO A 310 1.01 -21.48 -8.82
CA PRO A 310 -0.15 -22.10 -9.46
C PRO A 310 -0.24 -21.50 -10.86
N GLU A 311 -0.29 -22.36 -11.89
CA GLU A 311 -0.56 -21.83 -13.22
C GLU A 311 -1.83 -21.00 -13.13
N PRO A 312 -1.80 -19.76 -13.62
CA PRO A 312 -3.05 -19.04 -13.74
C PRO A 312 -3.96 -19.86 -14.65
N ALA A 313 -5.27 -19.84 -14.37
CA ALA A 313 -6.29 -20.46 -15.22
C ALA A 313 -6.37 -19.75 -16.59
N PHE A 314 -5.32 -19.90 -17.41
CA PHE A 314 -5.10 -19.18 -18.67
C PHE A 314 -4.89 -20.11 -19.87
N ASP A 315 -5.37 -21.36 -19.80
CA ASP A 315 -5.28 -22.30 -20.92
C ASP A 315 -6.64 -22.74 -21.50
N SER A 316 -7.73 -21.99 -21.26
CA SER A 316 -9.05 -22.36 -21.82
C SER A 316 -9.67 -21.38 -22.80
N LEU A 317 -8.96 -20.35 -23.26
CA LEU A 317 -9.47 -19.46 -24.31
C LEU A 317 -8.39 -19.12 -25.35
N SER A 318 -8.08 -20.11 -26.19
CA SER A 318 -7.83 -19.89 -27.62
C SER A 318 -8.82 -20.77 -28.40
N PRO A 319 -9.41 -20.20 -29.44
CA PRO A 319 -9.01 -20.61 -30.79
C PRO A 319 -8.09 -19.59 -31.45
#